data_AF-A0A9W8HCC5-F1
#
_entry.id   AF-A0A9W8HCC5-F1
#
_cell.length_a   1.000
_cell.length_b   1.000
_cell.length_c   1.000
_cell.angle_alpha   90.00
_cell.angle_beta   90.00
_cell.angle_gamma   90.00
#
_symmetry.space_group_name_H-M   'P 1'
#
loop_
_entity.id
_entity.type
_entity.pdbx_description
1 polymer ?
#
loop_
_entity_poly.entity_id
_entity_poly.type
_entity_poly.pdbx_seq_one_letter_code
_entity_poly.pdbx_strand_id
1 'polypeptide(L)'
;MELVRDARSVDIEYDLAAYGYLDAWKDRPMSFLDRYFTTRYYCAPSPDATAAAAAQKRKLDQLTSDPSDTSDPSDTPAPSDPLPPAWQYVRMAPNKLCVIGLASMHPLLDSSCQASVGRVVRVEFVQHVADAQVRGKKKRGAQRLAPDTPVCLVHTDRGLVFSVRAAVHGQLIEWNARLAETPELLYTHPEQAFFAIIKPGTLDNTKIFDRCHEQPNIL
;
A
#
# COMPACT_ATOMS: atom_id res chain seq x y z
N MET A 1 14.93 18.95 -29.39
CA MET A 1 14.40 19.60 -28.16
C MET A 1 13.87 18.51 -27.27
N GLU A 2 14.74 17.90 -26.45
CA GLU A 2 14.32 16.96 -25.42
C GLU A 2 14.05 17.74 -24.14
N LEU A 3 12.79 17.70 -23.69
CA LEU A 3 12.37 18.20 -22.38
C LEU A 3 12.65 17.10 -21.36
N VAL A 4 13.85 17.13 -20.78
CA VAL A 4 14.15 16.40 -19.53
C VAL A 4 13.24 16.97 -18.46
N ARG A 5 12.22 16.20 -18.06
CA ARG A 5 11.32 16.56 -16.95
C ARG A 5 12.08 16.32 -15.66
N ASP A 6 12.61 17.41 -15.12
CA ASP A 6 13.24 17.49 -13.80
C ASP A 6 12.17 17.23 -12.72
N ALA A 7 11.89 15.96 -12.44
CA ALA A 7 11.14 15.53 -11.27
C ALA A 7 12.02 15.77 -10.05
N ARG A 8 12.04 17.01 -9.57
CA ARG A 8 12.72 17.35 -8.32
C ARG A 8 12.05 16.58 -7.19
N SER A 9 12.69 15.48 -6.78
CA SER A 9 12.44 14.80 -5.52
C SER A 9 12.55 15.86 -4.43
N VAL A 10 11.42 16.24 -3.85
CA VAL A 10 11.46 16.92 -2.57
C VAL A 10 11.67 15.82 -1.56
N ASP A 11 12.93 15.48 -1.29
CA ASP A 11 13.26 14.72 -0.09
C ASP A 11 12.75 15.57 1.08
N ILE A 12 11.67 15.09 1.71
CA ILE A 12 11.13 15.72 2.91
C ILE A 12 12.14 15.41 4.02
N GLU A 13 13.17 16.24 4.12
CA GLU A 13 14.13 16.21 5.21
C GLU A 13 13.43 16.76 6.46
N TYR A 14 13.05 15.85 7.35
CA TYR A 14 12.50 16.23 8.64
C TYR A 14 13.64 16.80 9.50
N ASP A 15 13.46 18.00 10.06
CA ASP A 15 14.38 18.52 11.07
C ASP A 15 14.23 17.71 12.36
N LEU A 16 15.00 16.63 12.42
CA LEU A 16 15.07 15.70 13.54
C LEU A 16 15.69 16.36 14.78
N ALA A 17 16.45 17.45 14.65
CA ALA A 17 17.07 18.11 15.81
C ALA A 17 16.03 18.76 16.74
N ALA A 18 14.87 19.15 16.21
CA ALA A 18 13.78 19.77 16.97
C ALA A 18 13.26 18.90 18.12
N TYR A 19 13.47 17.58 18.09
CA TYR A 19 12.96 16.63 19.08
C TYR A 19 14.05 16.02 19.98
N GLY A 20 15.30 16.49 19.86
CA GLY A 20 16.47 15.99 20.60
C GLY A 20 16.36 16.08 22.13
N TYR A 21 15.40 16.86 22.63
CA TYR A 21 15.15 17.05 24.06
C TYR A 21 14.36 15.91 24.72
N LEU A 22 13.81 14.97 23.95
CA LEU A 22 13.01 13.86 24.48
C LEU A 22 13.91 12.66 24.77
N ASP A 23 13.88 12.10 25.98
CA ASP A 23 14.81 11.03 26.36
C ASP A 23 14.67 9.76 25.49
N ALA A 24 13.45 9.45 25.04
CA ALA A 24 13.18 8.33 24.12
C ALA A 24 13.59 8.59 22.65
N TRP A 25 14.07 9.81 22.34
CA TRP A 25 14.51 10.21 21.00
C TRP A 25 15.85 9.58 20.59
N LYS A 26 16.73 9.33 21.57
CA LYS A 26 18.15 9.03 21.35
C LYS A 26 18.39 7.66 20.69
N ASP A 27 17.51 6.70 20.91
CA ASP A 27 17.68 5.33 20.39
C ASP A 27 16.98 5.10 19.04
N ARG A 28 15.74 5.59 18.90
CA ARG A 28 14.88 5.38 17.72
C ARG A 28 13.90 6.53 17.50
N PRO A 29 14.36 7.67 16.95
CA PRO A 29 13.56 8.89 16.84
C PRO A 29 12.28 8.71 15.99
N MET A 30 12.36 7.94 14.91
CA MET A 30 11.20 7.64 14.06
C MET A 30 10.16 6.77 14.76
N SER A 31 10.58 5.75 15.52
CA SER A 31 9.68 4.92 16.32
C SER A 31 8.99 5.72 17.44
N PHE A 32 9.64 6.78 17.92
CA PHE A 32 9.03 7.71 18.85
C PHE A 32 7.93 8.56 18.18
N LEU A 33 8.19 9.07 16.97
CA LEU A 33 7.19 9.79 16.18
C LEU A 33 6.00 8.90 15.81
N ASP A 34 6.23 7.62 15.50
CA ASP A 34 5.19 6.64 15.19
C ASP A 34 4.13 6.53 16.29
N ARG A 35 4.49 6.74 17.56
CA ARG A 35 3.54 6.74 18.70
C ARG A 35 2.50 7.85 18.65
N TYR A 36 2.78 8.95 17.95
CA TYR A 36 1.83 10.06 17.79
C TYR A 36 0.80 9.80 16.69
N PHE A 37 0.97 8.73 15.92
CA PHE A 37 0.02 8.36 14.89
C PHE A 37 -1.00 7.38 15.48
N THR A 38 -2.28 7.64 15.23
CA THR A 38 -3.30 6.62 15.43
C THR A 38 -3.29 5.70 14.22
N THR A 39 -2.91 4.44 14.41
CA THR A 39 -2.93 3.43 13.35
C THR A 39 -4.26 2.68 13.36
N ARG A 40 -4.93 2.66 12.21
CA ARG A 40 -6.11 1.86 11.92
C ARG A 40 -5.79 0.94 10.75
N TYR A 41 -6.52 -0.15 10.61
CA TYR A 41 -6.32 -1.10 9.52
C TYR A 41 -7.54 -1.11 8.60
N TYR A 42 -7.30 -1.11 7.31
CA TYR A 42 -8.32 -1.25 6.30
C TYR A 42 -8.07 -2.56 5.57
N CYS A 43 -9.04 -3.46 5.66
CA CYS A 43 -9.04 -4.65 4.82
C CYS A 43 -9.66 -4.23 3.49
N ALA A 44 -8.85 -4.15 2.43
CA ALA A 44 -9.43 -3.96 1.11
C ALA A 44 -10.36 -5.15 0.84
N PRO A 45 -11.65 -4.91 0.54
CA PRO A 45 -12.45 -5.97 -0.06
C PRO A 45 -11.71 -6.32 -1.35
N SER A 46 -11.16 -7.53 -1.41
CA SER A 46 -10.49 -8.04 -2.59
C SER A 46 -11.47 -7.90 -3.75
N PRO A 47 -11.24 -6.98 -4.73
CA PRO A 47 -12.11 -6.90 -5.88
C PRO A 47 -12.00 -8.14 -6.79
N ASP A 48 -11.04 -9.02 -6.51
CA ASP A 48 -10.48 -10.00 -7.43
C ASP A 48 -10.53 -11.46 -6.96
N ALA A 49 -10.98 -11.74 -5.72
CA ALA A 49 -11.07 -13.11 -5.21
C ALA A 49 -12.09 -13.99 -5.99
N THR A 50 -13.07 -13.40 -6.69
CA THR A 50 -14.10 -14.19 -7.40
C THR A 50 -13.98 -14.10 -8.93
N ALA A 51 -13.49 -13.00 -9.50
CA ALA A 51 -13.50 -12.78 -10.96
C ALA A 51 -12.11 -12.89 -11.61
N ALA A 52 -11.08 -12.24 -11.04
CA ALA A 52 -9.72 -12.34 -11.57
C ALA A 52 -9.04 -13.65 -11.16
N ALA A 53 -9.26 -14.16 -9.94
CA ALA A 53 -8.75 -15.47 -9.51
C ALA A 53 -9.32 -16.64 -10.36
N ALA A 54 -10.59 -16.56 -10.80
CA ALA A 54 -11.18 -17.54 -11.71
C ALA A 54 -10.59 -17.45 -13.13
N ALA A 55 -10.23 -16.25 -13.60
CA ALA A 55 -9.54 -16.05 -14.87
C ALA A 55 -8.04 -16.42 -14.79
N GLN A 56 -7.40 -16.20 -13.63
CA GLN A 56 -6.00 -16.51 -13.35
C GLN A 56 -5.78 -18.01 -13.11
N LYS A 57 -6.70 -18.69 -12.40
CA LYS A 57 -6.73 -20.15 -12.29
C LYS A 57 -6.89 -20.81 -13.67
N ARG A 58 -7.78 -20.30 -14.53
CA ARG A 58 -7.91 -20.76 -15.93
C ARG A 58 -6.64 -20.57 -16.76
N LYS A 59 -5.86 -19.52 -16.51
CA LYS A 59 -4.62 -19.24 -17.24
C LYS A 59 -3.43 -20.06 -16.73
N LEU A 60 -3.44 -20.45 -15.45
CA LEU A 60 -2.48 -21.36 -14.84
C LEU A 60 -2.76 -22.83 -15.22
N ASP A 61 -4.04 -23.24 -15.22
CA ASP A 61 -4.47 -24.59 -15.63
C ASP A 61 -4.31 -24.82 -17.15
N GLN A 62 -4.33 -23.77 -17.97
CA GLN A 62 -4.07 -23.86 -19.42
C GLN A 62 -2.58 -23.94 -19.79
N LEU A 63 -1.67 -23.70 -18.83
CA LEU A 63 -0.23 -23.84 -19.05
C LEU A 63 0.31 -25.23 -18.64
N THR A 64 -0.54 -26.07 -18.06
CA THR A 64 -0.18 -27.42 -17.54
C THR A 64 -0.81 -28.56 -18.32
N SER A 65 -1.50 -28.30 -19.43
CA SER A 65 -2.11 -29.33 -20.27
C SER A 65 -1.34 -29.56 -21.58
N ASP A 66 -0.17 -30.19 -21.49
CA ASP A 66 0.36 -31.01 -22.59
C ASP A 66 0.14 -32.49 -22.23
N PRO A 67 -0.42 -33.33 -23.13
CA PRO A 67 -0.71 -34.71 -22.81
C PRO A 67 0.50 -35.58 -23.17
N SER A 68 1.31 -35.95 -22.18
CA SER A 68 2.16 -37.13 -22.31
C SER A 68 2.57 -37.72 -20.97
N ASP A 69 1.96 -38.88 -20.74
CA ASP A 69 2.52 -40.10 -20.17
C ASP A 69 2.70 -40.32 -18.66
N THR A 70 2.41 -41.58 -18.37
CA THR A 70 2.18 -42.30 -17.13
C THR A 70 3.46 -42.46 -16.28
N SER A 71 3.42 -42.08 -14.99
CA SER A 71 4.08 -42.85 -13.90
C SER A 71 3.89 -42.23 -12.50
N ASP A 72 3.36 -43.06 -11.60
CA ASP A 72 3.53 -43.19 -10.15
C ASP A 72 3.01 -42.16 -9.11
N PRO A 73 2.37 -42.64 -8.01
CA PRO A 73 1.85 -41.81 -6.93
C PRO A 73 2.82 -41.79 -5.73
N SER A 74 3.51 -40.68 -5.50
CA SER A 74 4.12 -40.42 -4.18
C SER A 74 4.30 -38.93 -3.95
N ASP A 75 3.62 -38.44 -2.91
CA ASP A 75 3.86 -37.20 -2.17
C ASP A 75 3.88 -35.88 -2.95
N THR A 76 2.69 -35.37 -3.24
CA THR A 76 2.48 -33.91 -3.38
C THR A 76 1.84 -33.38 -2.09
N PRO A 77 2.52 -32.58 -1.27
CA PRO A 77 1.85 -31.84 -0.22
C PRO A 77 1.22 -30.59 -0.85
N ALA A 78 -0.10 -30.62 -1.06
CA ALA A 78 -0.91 -29.41 -0.99
C ALA A 78 -1.50 -29.34 0.43
N PRO A 79 -1.44 -28.16 1.06
CA PRO A 79 -2.56 -27.26 0.90
C PRO A 79 -2.11 -25.90 0.36
N SER A 80 -2.72 -25.53 -0.75
CA SER A 80 -2.82 -24.15 -1.21
C SER A 80 -3.65 -23.35 -0.21
N ASP A 81 -3.05 -22.97 0.92
CA ASP A 81 -3.74 -22.12 1.88
C ASP A 81 -4.14 -20.79 1.19
N PRO A 82 -5.36 -20.30 1.42
CA PRO A 82 -5.81 -19.04 0.85
C PRO A 82 -4.90 -17.92 1.36
N LEU A 83 -4.43 -17.06 0.45
CA LEU A 83 -3.59 -15.91 0.81
C LEU A 83 -4.26 -15.08 1.91
N PRO A 84 -3.49 -14.55 2.87
CA PRO A 84 -4.04 -13.71 3.91
C PRO A 84 -4.65 -12.43 3.31
N PRO A 85 -5.53 -11.72 4.05
CA PRO A 85 -6.17 -10.53 3.54
C PRO A 85 -5.15 -9.44 3.20
N ALA A 86 -5.40 -8.68 2.13
CA ALA A 86 -4.56 -7.56 1.70
C ALA A 86 -4.75 -6.34 2.63
N TRP A 87 -4.21 -6.45 3.84
CA TRP A 87 -4.32 -5.42 4.87
C TRP A 87 -3.49 -4.18 4.54
N GLN A 88 -4.16 -3.03 4.57
CA GLN A 88 -3.53 -1.72 4.50
C GLN A 88 -3.60 -1.07 5.87
N TYR A 89 -2.60 -0.25 6.20
CA TYR A 89 -2.70 0.63 7.35
C TYR A 89 -3.16 2.02 6.92
N VAL A 90 -3.84 2.69 7.86
CA VAL A 90 -4.12 4.11 7.83
C VAL A 90 -3.54 4.72 9.10
N ARG A 91 -2.49 5.52 8.95
CA ARG A 91 -1.85 6.24 10.06
C ARG A 91 -2.34 7.68 10.08
N MET A 92 -3.03 8.08 11.14
CA MET A 92 -3.50 9.45 11.31
C MET A 92 -2.55 10.26 12.17
N ALA A 93 -1.99 11.31 11.59
CA ALA A 93 -1.15 12.28 12.28
C ALA A 93 -1.97 13.22 13.20
N PRO A 94 -1.34 13.93 14.16
CA PRO A 94 -2.02 14.91 15.01
C PRO A 94 -2.76 16.03 14.25
N ASN A 95 -2.25 16.40 13.07
CA ASN A 95 -2.89 17.37 12.16
C ASN A 95 -4.05 16.76 11.33
N LYS A 96 -4.47 15.53 11.65
CA LYS A 96 -5.53 14.75 10.99
C LYS A 96 -5.23 14.34 9.55
N LEU A 97 -4.01 14.49 9.04
CA LEU A 97 -3.65 13.86 7.78
C LEU A 97 -3.55 12.34 7.96
N CYS A 98 -4.11 11.61 7.01
CA CYS A 98 -4.07 10.15 6.96
C CYS A 98 -3.04 9.71 5.94
N VAL A 99 -2.08 8.90 6.37
CA VAL A 99 -1.07 8.26 5.51
C VAL A 99 -1.49 6.83 5.25
N ILE A 100 -1.52 6.43 3.98
CA ILE A 100 -1.93 5.09 3.53
C ILE A 100 -0.69 4.28 3.14
N GLY A 101 -0.61 3.04 3.65
CA GLY A 101 0.48 2.11 3.36
C GLY A 101 0.06 0.64 3.48
N LEU A 102 0.99 -0.27 3.16
CA LEU A 102 0.78 -1.70 3.35
C LEU A 102 1.11 -2.08 4.81
N ALA A 103 0.23 -2.88 5.42
CA ALA A 103 0.54 -3.46 6.73
C ALA A 103 1.71 -4.46 6.60
N SER A 104 2.47 -4.66 7.68
CA SER A 104 3.58 -5.64 7.72
C SER A 104 3.10 -7.07 7.41
N MET A 105 1.87 -7.39 7.78
CA MET A 105 1.19 -8.67 7.48
C MET A 105 0.60 -8.76 6.06
N HIS A 106 0.79 -7.75 5.21
CA HIS A 106 0.30 -7.80 3.84
C HIS A 106 1.04 -8.91 3.06
N PRO A 107 0.35 -9.72 2.22
CA PRO A 107 0.99 -10.83 1.49
C PRO A 107 2.22 -10.43 0.64
N LEU A 108 2.28 -9.16 0.20
CA LEU A 108 3.44 -8.60 -0.53
C LEU A 108 4.69 -8.40 0.32
N LEU A 109 4.54 -8.19 1.64
CA LEU A 109 5.62 -7.89 2.58
C LEU A 109 5.93 -9.08 3.49
N ASP A 110 4.97 -9.99 3.68
CA ASP A 110 5.15 -11.20 4.47
C ASP A 110 6.08 -12.18 3.74
N SER A 111 7.25 -12.44 4.33
CA SER A 111 8.26 -13.36 3.79
C SER A 111 7.73 -14.79 3.63
N SER A 112 6.76 -15.21 4.44
CA SER A 112 6.12 -16.54 4.32
C SER A 112 5.29 -16.66 3.05
N CYS A 113 4.73 -15.56 2.56
CA CYS A 113 3.89 -15.52 1.36
C CYS A 113 4.70 -15.30 0.07
N GLN A 114 5.99 -14.96 0.17
CA GLN A 114 6.78 -14.49 -0.97
C GLN A 114 7.01 -15.55 -2.05
N ALA A 115 7.04 -16.83 -1.69
CA ALA A 115 7.12 -17.94 -2.66
C ALA A 115 5.88 -18.01 -3.56
N SER A 116 4.69 -17.74 -2.99
CA SER A 116 3.39 -17.79 -3.68
C SER A 116 3.06 -16.49 -4.40
N VAL A 117 3.39 -15.35 -3.77
CA VAL A 117 3.01 -14.01 -4.25
C VAL A 117 4.01 -13.44 -5.24
N GLY A 118 5.30 -13.77 -5.09
CA GLY A 118 6.39 -13.21 -5.87
C GLY A 118 6.92 -11.88 -5.34
N ARG A 119 7.79 -11.24 -6.13
CA ARG A 119 8.33 -9.91 -5.83
C ARG A 119 7.55 -8.83 -6.58
N VAL A 120 7.45 -7.64 -5.99
CA VAL A 120 6.89 -6.47 -6.67
C VAL A 120 7.80 -6.08 -7.83
N VAL A 121 7.23 -6.01 -9.04
CA VAL A 121 7.94 -5.59 -10.26
C VAL A 121 7.54 -4.20 -10.73
N ARG A 122 6.30 -3.77 -10.42
CA ARG A 122 5.77 -2.48 -10.88
C ARG A 122 4.69 -1.97 -9.94
N VAL A 123 4.74 -0.68 -9.63
CA VAL A 123 3.64 0.05 -8.98
C VAL A 123 3.07 1.03 -9.99
N GLU A 124 1.77 0.93 -10.23
CA GLU A 124 1.05 1.75 -11.21
C GLU A 124 -0.01 2.57 -10.51
N PHE A 125 0.23 3.88 -10.39
CA PHE A 125 -0.78 4.81 -9.88
C PHE A 125 -1.88 5.01 -10.92
N VAL A 126 -3.12 4.97 -10.47
CA VAL A 126 -4.27 5.18 -11.37
C VAL A 126 -4.26 6.62 -11.90
N GLN A 127 -4.72 6.80 -13.14
CA GLN A 127 -4.60 8.07 -13.84
C GLN A 127 -5.14 9.27 -13.05
N HIS A 128 -6.30 9.13 -12.40
CA HIS A 128 -6.86 10.24 -11.62
C HIS A 128 -5.91 10.66 -10.48
N VAL A 129 -5.32 9.71 -9.75
CA VAL A 129 -4.32 10.02 -8.70
C VAL A 129 -3.06 10.64 -9.30
N ALA A 130 -2.53 10.08 -10.39
CA ALA A 130 -1.31 10.57 -11.04
C ALA A 130 -1.47 12.00 -11.60
N ASP A 131 -2.65 12.33 -12.12
CA ASP A 131 -2.99 13.65 -12.66
C ASP A 131 -3.28 14.69 -11.56
N ALA A 132 -3.34 14.28 -10.29
CA ALA A 132 -3.65 15.18 -9.18
C ALA A 132 -2.52 16.20 -8.95
N GLN A 133 -2.69 17.40 -9.51
CA GLN A 133 -1.83 18.55 -9.21
C GLN A 133 -2.42 19.39 -8.08
N VAL A 134 -2.04 19.07 -6.84
CA VAL A 134 -2.44 19.86 -5.68
C VAL A 134 -1.61 21.15 -5.62
N ARG A 135 -2.21 22.30 -5.96
CA ARG A 135 -1.51 23.61 -5.95
C ARG A 135 -2.16 24.63 -5.00
N GLY A 136 -1.30 25.42 -4.34
CA GLY A 136 -1.65 26.60 -3.55
C GLY A 136 -2.28 26.34 -2.18
N LYS A 137 -2.40 27.39 -1.35
CA LYS A 137 -2.93 27.32 0.03
C LYS A 137 -4.33 26.70 0.15
N LYS A 138 -5.16 26.81 -0.91
CA LYS A 138 -6.51 26.24 -0.97
C LYS A 138 -6.55 24.80 -1.52
N LYS A 139 -5.41 24.18 -1.82
CA LYS A 139 -5.30 22.83 -2.38
C LYS A 139 -6.19 22.66 -3.63
N ARG A 140 -6.21 23.66 -4.52
CA ARG A 140 -6.99 23.60 -5.77
C ARG A 140 -6.39 22.50 -6.64
N GLY A 141 -7.25 21.64 -7.19
CA GLY A 141 -6.84 20.44 -7.95
C GLY A 141 -6.77 19.15 -7.11
N ALA A 142 -6.97 19.22 -5.79
CA ALA A 142 -7.04 18.03 -4.96
C ALA A 142 -8.28 17.20 -5.26
N GLN A 143 -8.05 15.94 -5.64
CA GLN A 143 -9.13 15.00 -5.92
C GLN A 143 -9.75 14.48 -4.63
N ARG A 144 -11.07 14.31 -4.64
CA ARG A 144 -11.80 13.69 -3.54
C ARG A 144 -11.88 12.19 -3.79
N LEU A 145 -11.39 11.41 -2.82
CA LEU A 145 -11.41 9.95 -2.84
C LEU A 145 -12.43 9.44 -1.82
N ALA A 146 -13.14 8.37 -2.21
CA ALA A 146 -13.91 7.54 -1.30
C ALA A 146 -13.06 6.34 -0.83
N PRO A 147 -13.35 5.69 0.31
CA PRO A 147 -12.56 4.61 0.88
C PRO A 147 -12.20 3.50 -0.12
N ASP A 148 -13.16 3.10 -0.94
CA ASP A 148 -12.97 2.00 -1.90
C ASP A 148 -12.30 2.45 -3.22
N THR A 149 -11.98 3.74 -3.36
CA THR A 149 -11.34 4.27 -4.59
C THR A 149 -9.93 3.70 -4.71
N PRO A 150 -9.58 3.03 -5.83
CA PRO A 150 -8.23 2.54 -6.05
C PRO A 150 -7.26 3.71 -6.19
N VAL A 151 -6.09 3.61 -5.55
CA VAL A 151 -5.00 4.60 -5.60
C VAL A 151 -3.88 4.11 -6.51
N CYS A 152 -3.50 2.84 -6.39
CA CYS A 152 -2.54 2.21 -7.28
C CYS A 152 -2.77 0.70 -7.37
N LEU A 153 -2.13 0.12 -8.38
CA LEU A 153 -2.05 -1.32 -8.61
C LEU A 153 -0.59 -1.74 -8.45
N VAL A 154 -0.35 -2.75 -7.62
CA VAL A 154 0.97 -3.32 -7.38
C VAL A 154 1.05 -4.67 -8.08
N HIS A 155 1.92 -4.76 -9.07
CA HIS A 155 2.10 -5.94 -9.92
C HIS A 155 3.28 -6.78 -9.42
N THR A 156 3.14 -8.10 -9.42
CA THR A 156 4.20 -9.05 -9.05
C THR A 156 4.74 -9.81 -10.25
N ASP A 157 5.96 -10.35 -10.14
CA ASP A 157 6.59 -11.22 -11.15
C ASP A 157 5.83 -12.53 -11.39
N ARG A 158 4.98 -12.94 -10.44
CA ARG A 158 4.07 -14.08 -10.56
C ARG A 158 2.73 -13.72 -11.25
N GLY A 159 2.57 -12.48 -11.70
CA GLY A 159 1.37 -12.03 -12.41
C GLY A 159 0.17 -11.73 -11.50
N LEU A 160 0.38 -11.62 -10.19
CA LEU A 160 -0.63 -11.15 -9.25
C LEU A 160 -0.67 -9.62 -9.25
N VAL A 161 -1.85 -9.07 -9.00
CA VAL A 161 -2.08 -7.62 -8.92
C VAL A 161 -2.82 -7.31 -7.64
N PHE A 162 -2.28 -6.39 -6.83
CA PHE A 162 -2.89 -5.93 -5.59
C PHE A 162 -3.33 -4.49 -5.72
N SER A 163 -4.61 -4.21 -5.46
CA SER A 163 -5.12 -2.83 -5.46
C SER A 163 -4.98 -2.21 -4.07
N VAL A 164 -4.21 -1.12 -3.99
CA VAL A 164 -4.18 -0.21 -2.85
C VAL A 164 -5.32 0.78 -3.00
N ARG A 165 -6.07 1.04 -1.93
CA ARG A 165 -7.26 1.90 -1.93
C ARG A 165 -7.09 3.07 -0.97
N ALA A 166 -7.93 4.08 -1.11
CA ALA A 166 -7.87 5.28 -0.28
C ALA A 166 -8.16 5.04 1.20
N ALA A 167 -8.94 4.00 1.54
CA ALA A 167 -9.36 3.57 2.89
C ALA A 167 -10.17 4.58 3.72
N VAL A 168 -10.09 5.87 3.40
CA VAL A 168 -10.79 6.97 4.08
C VAL A 168 -11.41 7.93 3.08
N HIS A 169 -12.48 8.61 3.48
CA HIS A 169 -13.06 9.71 2.72
C HIS A 169 -12.23 10.99 2.87
N GLY A 170 -11.73 11.57 1.77
CA GLY A 170 -10.98 12.82 1.87
C GLY A 170 -10.43 13.37 0.56
N GLN A 171 -9.63 14.43 0.68
CA GLN A 171 -8.89 15.04 -0.42
C GLN A 171 -7.49 14.45 -0.48
N LEU A 172 -7.10 13.92 -1.63
CA LEU A 172 -5.72 13.52 -1.91
C LEU A 172 -4.83 14.76 -1.85
N ILE A 173 -3.80 14.69 -1.01
CA ILE A 173 -2.81 15.76 -0.79
C ILE A 173 -1.54 15.46 -1.55
N GLU A 174 -1.09 14.22 -1.46
CA GLU A 174 0.17 13.75 -2.03
C GLU A 174 0.07 12.25 -2.32
N TRP A 175 0.77 11.81 -3.35
CA TRP A 175 1.00 10.41 -3.66
C TRP A 175 2.50 10.23 -3.95
N ASN A 176 3.04 9.06 -3.65
CA ASN A 176 4.48 8.84 -3.70
C ASN A 176 4.91 8.36 -5.09
N ALA A 177 5.22 9.32 -5.97
CA ALA A 177 5.65 9.02 -7.33
C ALA A 177 6.90 8.13 -7.42
N ARG A 178 7.76 8.17 -6.39
CA ARG A 178 8.98 7.35 -6.30
C ARG A 178 8.67 5.85 -6.34
N LEU A 179 7.50 5.40 -5.89
CA LEU A 179 7.14 3.97 -5.95
C LEU A 179 6.95 3.46 -7.38
N ALA A 180 6.60 4.34 -8.33
CA ALA A 180 6.48 3.96 -9.74
C ALA A 180 7.84 3.74 -10.40
N GLU A 181 8.88 4.43 -9.92
CA GLU A 181 10.26 4.34 -10.42
C GLU A 181 11.08 3.29 -9.65
N THR A 182 10.90 3.25 -8.33
CA THR A 182 11.66 2.42 -7.39
C THR A 182 10.70 1.64 -6.48
N PRO A 183 10.08 0.55 -6.97
CA PRO A 183 9.16 -0.27 -6.18
C PRO A 183 9.85 -0.96 -4.98
N GLU A 184 11.17 -1.12 -5.02
CA GLU A 184 11.98 -1.74 -3.95
C GLU A 184 11.95 -0.95 -2.63
N LEU A 185 11.51 0.31 -2.66
CA LEU A 185 11.29 1.12 -1.45
C LEU A 185 10.31 0.44 -0.48
N LEU A 186 9.34 -0.34 -0.98
CA LEU A 186 8.41 -1.11 -0.16
C LEU A 186 9.11 -2.07 0.80
N TYR A 187 10.30 -2.56 0.43
CA TYR A 187 11.08 -3.51 1.21
C TYR A 187 12.21 -2.84 1.98
N THR A 188 12.93 -1.92 1.33
CA THR A 188 14.17 -1.34 1.86
C THR A 188 13.91 -0.19 2.85
N HIS A 189 12.88 0.61 2.59
CA HIS A 189 12.54 1.81 3.37
C HIS A 189 11.01 1.91 3.55
N PRO A 190 10.39 0.93 4.24
CA PRO A 190 8.93 0.86 4.39
C PRO A 190 8.33 2.11 5.06
N GLU A 191 9.10 2.84 5.86
CA GLU A 191 8.72 4.10 6.48
C GLU A 191 8.55 5.25 5.47
N GLN A 192 9.22 5.17 4.31
CA GLN A 192 9.12 6.14 3.22
C GLN A 192 8.18 5.69 2.10
N ALA A 193 7.74 4.43 2.14
CA ALA A 193 6.95 3.77 1.10
C ALA A 193 5.43 3.94 1.28
N PHE A 194 4.97 5.15 1.64
CA PHE A 194 3.54 5.48 1.64
C PHE A 194 3.01 5.56 0.21
N PHE A 195 1.71 5.29 0.00
CA PHE A 195 1.07 5.42 -1.32
C PHE A 195 0.34 6.75 -1.47
N ALA A 196 -0.36 7.19 -0.43
CA ALA A 196 -1.13 8.42 -0.46
C ALA A 196 -1.18 9.10 0.92
N ILE A 197 -1.23 10.42 0.90
CA ILE A 197 -1.58 11.27 2.03
C ILE A 197 -2.93 11.91 1.73
N ILE A 198 -3.92 11.65 2.58
CA ILE A 198 -5.30 12.12 2.41
C ILE A 198 -5.65 13.05 3.58
N LYS A 199 -6.25 14.20 3.26
CA LYS A 199 -6.89 15.07 4.25
C LYS A 199 -8.37 14.70 4.35
N PRO A 200 -8.83 14.17 5.49
CA PRO A 200 -10.25 13.84 5.65
C PRO A 200 -11.14 15.08 5.52
N GLY A 201 -12.36 14.86 5.00
CA GLY A 201 -13.36 15.91 4.83
C GLY A 201 -14.07 16.34 6.13
N THR A 202 -13.86 15.58 7.21
CA THR A 202 -14.48 15.77 8.53
C THR A 202 -13.40 15.60 9.61
N LEU A 203 -13.68 16.08 10.83
CA LEU A 203 -12.84 15.87 12.01
C LEU A 203 -13.31 14.69 12.88
N ASP A 204 -14.49 14.15 12.57
CA ASP A 204 -15.12 13.03 13.28
C ASP A 204 -14.45 11.70 12.90
N ASN A 205 -13.59 11.18 13.78
CA ASN A 205 -12.84 9.95 13.56
C ASN A 205 -13.75 8.75 13.19
N THR A 206 -14.96 8.66 13.74
CA THR A 206 -15.89 7.55 13.45
C THR A 206 -16.29 7.53 11.98
N LYS A 207 -16.45 8.71 11.37
CA LYS A 207 -16.76 8.87 9.95
C LYS A 207 -15.53 8.73 9.06
N ILE A 208 -14.35 9.09 9.56
CA ILE A 208 -13.09 8.94 8.80
C ILE A 208 -12.76 7.46 8.62
N PHE A 209 -12.95 6.68 9.69
CA PHE A 209 -12.55 5.27 9.79
C PHE A 209 -13.74 4.31 9.74
N ASP A 210 -14.86 4.70 9.14
CA ASP A 210 -16.08 3.90 9.06
C ASP A 210 -15.85 2.53 8.38
N ARG A 211 -14.89 2.47 7.46
CA ARG A 211 -14.44 1.24 6.79
C ARG A 211 -13.16 0.62 7.39
N CYS A 212 -12.58 1.24 8.41
CA CYS A 212 -11.35 0.76 9.02
C CYS A 212 -11.64 0.06 10.34
N HIS A 213 -10.89 -0.98 10.63
CA HIS A 213 -10.90 -1.72 11.88
C HIS A 213 -9.75 -1.26 12.77
N GLU A 214 -10.01 -1.14 14.07
CA GLU A 214 -8.94 -1.18 15.06
C GLU A 214 -8.49 -2.63 15.19
N GLN A 215 -7.22 -2.90 14.92
CA GLN A 215 -6.59 -4.08 15.49
C GLN A 215 -5.86 -3.63 16.75
N PRO A 216 -5.99 -4.35 17.87
CA PRO A 216 -5.11 -4.13 19.00
C PRO A 216 -3.68 -4.38 18.52
N ASN A 217 -2.75 -3.49 18.88
CA ASN A 217 -1.32 -3.69 18.62
C ASN A 217 -0.93 -5.06 19.19
N ILE A 218 -0.68 -6.03 18.32
CA ILE A 218 0.06 -7.23 18.70
C ILE A 218 1.51 -6.75 18.76
N LEU A 219 1.94 -6.43 19.98
CA LEU A 219 3.33 -6.16 20.33
C LEU A 219 4.22 -7.36 20.01
#